data_AF-A0A4Q5QSL2-F1
#
_entry.id   AF-A0A4Q5QSL2-F1
#
_cell.length_a   1.000
_cell.length_b   1.000
_cell.length_c   1.000
_cell.angle_alpha   90.00
_cell.angle_beta   90.00
_cell.angle_gamma   90.00
#
_symmetry.space_group_name_H-M   'P 1'
#
loop_
_entity.id
_entity.type
_entity.pdbx_description
1 polymer ?
#
loop_
_entity_poly.entity_id
_entity_poly.type
_entity_poly.pdbx_seq_one_letter_code
_entity_poly.pdbx_strand_id
1 'polypeptide(L)' 'MRSVFRLALRQTERLTGSIIALLGFDLSVPDHTMLSRRSESLDVVRPRPGSGPVHLLVDSTGIKL' A
#
# COMPACT_ATOMS: atom_id res chain seq x y z
N MET A 1 -0.98 -4.19 3.27
CA MET A 1 -2.00 -3.37 2.58
C MET A 1 -1.73 -3.19 1.10
N ARG A 2 -0.60 -2.60 0.68
CA ARG A 2 -0.27 -2.48 -0.76
C ARG A 2 -0.16 -3.84 -1.47
N SER A 3 0.30 -4.89 -0.78
CA SER A 3 0.31 -6.27 -1.29
C SER A 3 -1.08 -6.86 -1.56
N VAL A 4 -2.10 -6.43 -0.81
CA VAL A 4 -3.47 -6.98 -0.87
C VAL A 4 -4.32 -6.19 -1.86
N PHE A 5 -4.32 -4.86 -1.73
CA PHE A 5 -5.15 -3.99 -2.57
C PHE A 5 -4.43 -3.51 -3.84
N ARG A 6 -3.10 -3.65 -3.92
CA ARG A 6 -2.28 -3.14 -5.02
C ARG A 6 -2.44 -1.64 -5.29
N LEU A 7 -2.92 -0.88 -4.30
CA LEU A 7 -3.12 0.56 -4.34
C LEU A 7 -2.00 1.31 -3.59
N ALA A 8 -1.79 2.58 -3.95
CA ALA A 8 -0.97 3.48 -3.14
C ALA A 8 -1.60 3.68 -1.75
N LEU A 9 -0.79 3.87 -0.69
CA LEU A 9 -1.31 3.96 0.68
C LEU A 9 -2.37 5.05 0.86
N ARG A 10 -2.20 6.21 0.19
CA ARG A 10 -3.20 7.30 0.16
C ARG A 10 -4.51 6.94 -0.55
N GLN A 11 -4.47 6.01 -1.51
CA GLN A 11 -5.67 5.50 -2.16
C GLN A 11 -6.35 4.44 -1.29
N THR A 12 -5.57 3.56 -0.64
CA THR A 12 -6.09 2.58 0.32
C THR A 12 -6.79 3.26 1.50
N GLU A 13 -6.22 4.35 2.02
CA GLU A 13 -6.83 5.20 3.06
C GLU A 13 -8.22 5.67 2.63
N ARG A 14 -8.32 6.33 1.46
CA ARG A 14 -9.60 6.81 0.92
C ARG A 14 -10.61 5.69 0.68
N LEU A 15 -10.18 4.57 0.10
CA LEU A 15 -11.05 3.42 -0.15
C LEU A 15 -11.61 2.85 1.16
N THR A 16 -10.76 2.70 2.17
CA THR A 16 -11.17 2.19 3.48
C THR A 16 -12.19 3.11 4.13
N GLY A 17 -12.00 4.43 4.03
CA GLY A 17 -12.97 5.41 4.51
C GLY A 17 -14.31 5.34 3.78
N SER A 18 -14.31 5.19 2.45
CA SER A 18 -15.56 5.03 1.69
C SER A 18 -16.30 3.74 2.05
N ILE A 19 -15.60 2.63 2.31
CA ILE A 19 -16.21 1.37 2.75
C ILE A 19 -16.81 1.52 4.15
N ILE A 20 -16.09 2.11 5.09
CA ILE A 20 -16.56 2.35 6.46
C ILE A 20 -17.83 3.22 6.44
N ALA A 21 -17.81 4.31 5.67
CA ALA A 21 -18.97 5.19 5.50
C ALA A 21 -20.15 4.46 4.85
N LEU A 22 -19.91 3.64 3.83
CA LEU A 22 -20.95 2.84 3.16
C LEU A 22 -21.61 1.84 4.12
N LEU A 23 -20.82 1.24 5.01
CA LEU A 23 -21.28 0.29 6.02
C LEU A 23 -21.91 0.98 7.24
N GLY A 24 -21.89 2.33 7.30
CA GLY A 24 -22.45 3.10 8.41
C GLY A 24 -21.66 2.95 9.71
N PHE A 25 -20.37 2.57 9.65
CA PHE A 25 -19.52 2.44 10.82
C PHE A 25 -18.82 3.76 11.14
N ASP A 26 -18.70 4.09 12.42
CA ASP A 26 -17.93 5.24 12.91
C ASP A 26 -16.53 4.79 13.37
N LEU A 27 -15.76 4.28 12.41
CA LEU A 27 -14.38 3.84 12.65
C LEU A 27 -13.40 4.84 12.06
N SER A 28 -12.45 5.30 12.88
CA SER A 28 -11.37 6.16 12.41
C SER A 28 -10.48 5.43 11.41
N VAL A 29 -10.32 6.01 10.21
CA VAL A 29 -9.38 5.53 9.21
C VAL A 29 -8.00 6.06 9.56
N PRO A 30 -7.01 5.19 9.82
CA PRO A 30 -5.64 5.63 10.05
C PRO A 30 -5.05 6.22 8.75
N ASP A 31 -4.35 7.34 8.87
CA ASP A 31 -3.73 7.99 7.72
C ASP A 31 -2.61 7.13 7.10
N HIS A 32 -2.23 7.45 5.86
CA HIS A 32 -1.18 6.76 5.12
C HIS A 32 0.18 6.73 5.84
N THR A 33 0.51 7.68 6.72
CA THR A 33 1.76 7.67 7.48
C THR A 33 1.68 6.65 8.63
N MET A 34 0.54 6.54 9.31
CA MET A 34 0.29 5.51 10.31
C MET A 34 0.31 4.11 9.67
N LEU A 35 -0.33 3.96 8.50
CA LEU A 35 -0.30 2.70 7.74
C LEU A 35 1.11 2.33 7.29
N SER A 36 1.92 3.30 6.85
CA SER A 36 3.31 3.08 6.45
C SER A 36 4.16 2.58 7.63
N ARG A 37 4.10 3.28 8.78
CA ARG A 37 4.84 2.89 10.00
C ARG A 37 4.43 1.53 10.54
N ARG A 38 3.13 1.21 10.53
CA ARG A 38 2.65 -0.11 10.97
C ARG A 38 3.04 -1.21 9.98
N SER A 39 3.10 -0.91 8.69
CA SER A 39 3.53 -1.89 7.67
C SER A 39 5.00 -2.27 7.77
N GLU A 40 5.82 -1.42 8.39
CA GLU A 40 7.24 -1.68 8.63
C GLU A 40 7.46 -2.77 9.69
N SER A 41 6.66 -2.76 10.76
CA SER A 41 6.70 -3.78 11.81
C SER A 41 5.84 -5.02 11.51
N LEU A 42 5.07 -4.99 10.43
CA LEU A 42 4.23 -6.12 10.03
C LEU A 42 5.07 -7.12 9.25
N ASP A 43 5.25 -8.32 9.81
CA ASP A 43 5.89 -9.41 9.09
C ASP A 43 4.97 -9.92 7.97
N VAL A 44 5.23 -9.49 6.75
CA VAL A 44 4.50 -9.90 5.55
C VAL A 44 5.42 -10.81 4.77
N VAL A 45 4.95 -12.03 4.46
CA VAL A 45 5.62 -12.91 3.50
C VAL A 45 5.76 -12.16 2.17
N ARG A 46 6.96 -11.63 1.92
CA ARG A 46 7.25 -10.96 0.65
C ARG A 46 7.57 -12.03 -0.39
N PRO A 47 7.00 -11.96 -1.60
CA PRO A 47 7.45 -12.82 -2.68
C PRO A 47 8.95 -12.57 -2.89
N ARG A 48 9.75 -13.65 -2.96
CA ARG A 48 11.19 -13.54 -3.14
C ARG A 48 11.47 -12.79 -4.45
N PRO A 49 12.24 -11.69 -4.42
CA PRO A 49 12.74 -11.12 -5.66
C PRO A 49 13.59 -12.17 -6.37
N GLY A 50 13.45 -12.27 -7.70
CA GLY A 50 14.29 -13.16 -8.50
C GLY A 50 15.77 -12.84 -8.26
N SER A 51 16.63 -13.87 -8.23
CA SER A 51 18.06 -13.76 -7.86
C SER A 51 18.95 -13.02 -8.88
N GLY A 52 18.36 -12.25 -9.79
CA GLY A 52 19.07 -11.55 -10.85
C GLY A 52 19.13 -10.03 -10.63
N PRO A 53 20.08 -9.33 -11.27
CA PRO A 53 20.13 -7.88 -11.25
C PRO A 53 18.81 -7.29 -11.81
N VAL A 54 18.18 -6.42 -11.02
CA VAL A 54 16.98 -5.68 -11.42
C VAL A 54 17.40 -4.30 -11.92
N HIS A 55 17.16 -4.02 -13.19
CA HIS A 55 17.45 -2.73 -13.80
C HIS A 55 16.22 -1.83 -13.71
N LEU A 56 16.20 -0.96 -12.69
CA LEU A 56 15.09 -0.03 -12.48
C LEU A 56 15.29 1.23 -13.33
N LEU A 57 14.45 1.44 -14.34
CA LEU A 57 14.46 2.66 -15.14
C LEU A 57 13.38 3.61 -14.62
N VAL A 58 13.79 4.82 -14.22
CA VAL A 58 12.87 5.85 -13.73
C VAL A 58 12.75 6.92 -14.80
N ASP A 59 11.56 7.02 -15.40
CA ASP A 59 11.20 8.10 -16.31
C ASP A 59 10.08 8.98 -15.72
N SER A 60 9.75 10.08 -16.40
CA SER A 60 8.70 11.02 -15.97
C SER A 60 7.28 10.42 -15.95
N THR A 61 7.10 9.17 -16.41
CA THR A 61 5.86 8.39 -16.33
C THR A 61 5.85 7.36 -15.21
N GLY A 62 7.00 7.13 -14.56
CA GLY A 62 7.12 6.31 -13.36
C GLY A 62 8.26 5.29 -13.42
N ILE A 63 8.15 4.28 -12.55
CA ILE A 63 9.11 3.19 -12.39
C ILE A 63 8.78 2.09 -13.41
N LYS A 64 9.74 1.77 -14.30
CA LYS A 64 9.72 0.59 -15.16
C LYS A 64 10.71 -0.46 -14.62
N LEU A 65 10.27 -1.71 -14.61
CA LEU A 65 11.00 -2.87 -14.11
C LEU A 65 11.44 -3.76 -15.26
#